data_AF-A0A453IRK2-F1
#
_entry.id   AF-A0A453IRK2-F1
#
_cell.length_a   1.000
_cell.length_b   1.000
_cell.length_c   1.000
_cell.angle_alpha   90.00
_cell.angle_beta   90.00
_cell.angle_gamma   90.00
#
_symmetry.space_group_name_H-M   'P 1'
#
loop_
_entity.id
_entity.type
_entity.pdbx_description
1 polymer ?
#
loop_
_entity_poly.entity_id
_entity_poly.type
_entity_poly.pdbx_seq_one_letter_code
_entity_poly.pdbx_strand_id
1 'polypeptide(L)'
;ILDLVPILAHEYFSEKLPVTLHGAQASVLFCMGLQDKDIGATKEELGIEREQVLSNFIKTMKKLYGYLNNTAGKEIEATLPRLKEIEAPLSRSMDEDLDEAAQEVKEKRRVADEATVDPKLLQKYAIKSDDHEIEKALQNEKLSASGVISVKSSKTSADKKEKHRENEKSKRKGQDSGRSEKKKKRT
;
A
#
# COMPACT_ATOMS: atom_id res chain seq x y z
N ILE A 1 27.08 -18.58 18.08
CA ILE A 1 27.61 -18.83 16.71
C ILE A 1 28.83 -19.73 16.73
N LEU A 2 29.74 -19.58 17.71
CA LEU A 2 31.00 -20.30 17.77
C LEU A 2 30.78 -21.82 17.87
N ASP A 3 29.73 -22.27 18.54
CA ASP A 3 29.39 -23.70 18.67
C ASP A 3 29.15 -24.41 17.33
N LEU A 4 28.71 -23.67 16.31
CA LEU A 4 28.44 -24.22 14.98
C LEU A 4 29.66 -24.17 14.06
N VAL A 5 30.68 -23.39 14.43
CA VAL A 5 31.89 -23.17 13.60
C VAL A 5 32.66 -24.47 13.37
N PRO A 6 32.88 -25.35 14.38
CA PRO A 6 33.57 -26.61 14.15
C PRO A 6 32.85 -27.52 13.16
N ILE A 7 31.52 -27.60 13.25
CA ILE A 7 30.69 -28.42 12.35
C ILE A 7 30.77 -27.85 10.93
N LEU A 8 30.60 -26.54 10.78
CA LEU A 8 30.68 -25.88 9.48
C LEU A 8 32.08 -26.00 8.85
N ALA A 9 33.13 -25.89 9.66
CA ALA A 9 34.50 -26.07 9.20
C ALA A 9 34.74 -27.51 8.74
N HIS A 10 34.30 -28.51 9.51
CA HIS A 10 34.43 -29.92 9.13
C HIS A 10 33.71 -30.21 7.81
N GLU A 11 32.47 -29.75 7.63
CA GLU A 11 31.70 -29.94 6.40
C GLU A 11 32.30 -29.19 5.20
N TYR A 12 32.88 -28.02 5.43
CA TYR A 12 33.60 -27.26 4.41
C TYR A 12 34.88 -27.99 3.94
N PHE A 13 35.74 -28.40 4.87
CA PHE A 13 36.99 -29.10 4.55
C PHE A 13 36.79 -30.55 4.10
N SER A 14 35.60 -31.11 4.33
CA SER A 14 35.17 -32.40 3.75
C SER A 14 34.60 -32.27 2.33
N GLU A 15 34.69 -31.09 1.70
CA GLU A 15 34.18 -30.79 0.36
C GLU A 15 32.67 -30.99 0.18
N LYS A 16 31.90 -31.12 1.27
CA LYS A 16 30.44 -31.26 1.22
C LYS A 16 29.72 -29.93 1.01
N LEU A 17 30.39 -28.82 1.34
CA LEU A 17 29.91 -27.47 1.08
C LEU A 17 30.70 -26.87 -0.10
N PRO A 18 30.13 -26.78 -1.32
CA PRO A 18 30.77 -26.23 -2.51
C PRO A 18 30.81 -24.69 -2.47
N VAL A 19 31.43 -24.13 -1.42
CA VAL A 19 31.59 -22.69 -1.23
C VAL A 19 33.02 -22.31 -1.57
N THR A 20 33.22 -21.25 -2.36
CA THR A 20 34.58 -20.76 -2.66
C THR A 20 35.01 -19.71 -1.62
N LEU A 21 35.87 -20.12 -0.69
CA LEU A 21 36.52 -19.21 0.25
C LEU A 21 37.87 -18.75 -0.29
N HIS A 22 38.20 -17.49 -0.02
CA HIS A 22 39.54 -16.97 -0.28
C HIS A 22 40.56 -17.61 0.69
N GLY A 23 41.85 -17.67 0.34
CA GLY A 23 42.88 -18.30 1.16
C GLY A 23 42.85 -17.84 2.62
N ALA A 24 42.89 -16.52 2.85
CA ALA A 24 42.81 -15.98 4.22
C ALA A 24 41.48 -16.27 4.95
N GLN A 25 40.37 -16.43 4.22
CA GLN A 25 39.08 -16.81 4.79
C GLN A 25 39.10 -18.28 5.24
N ALA A 26 39.62 -19.16 4.40
CA ALA A 26 39.76 -20.58 4.71
C ALA A 26 40.73 -20.81 5.88
N SER A 27 41.87 -20.11 5.92
CA SER A 27 42.83 -20.25 7.02
C SER A 27 42.25 -19.78 8.36
N VAL A 28 41.49 -18.69 8.39
CA VAL A 28 40.80 -18.26 9.61
C VAL A 28 39.74 -19.27 10.05
N LEU A 29 38.96 -19.83 9.11
CA LEU A 29 38.00 -20.90 9.41
C LEU A 29 38.68 -22.17 9.93
N PHE A 30 39.86 -22.50 9.40
CA PHE A 30 40.66 -23.63 9.86
C PHE A 30 41.12 -23.44 11.31
N CYS A 31 41.74 -22.30 11.63
CA CYS A 31 42.22 -22.02 12.98
C CYS A 31 41.09 -21.96 14.01
N MET A 32 40.01 -21.25 13.71
CA MET A 32 38.90 -21.08 14.67
C MET A 32 37.93 -22.26 14.71
N GLY A 33 37.81 -23.04 13.63
CA GLY A 33 36.84 -24.12 13.53
C GLY A 33 37.41 -25.50 13.80
N LEU A 34 38.53 -25.86 13.15
CA LEU A 34 39.14 -27.19 13.32
C LEU A 34 40.17 -27.23 14.44
N GLN A 35 40.92 -26.14 14.65
CA GLN A 35 41.92 -26.07 15.72
C GLN A 35 41.38 -25.46 17.03
N ASP A 36 40.12 -25.02 17.04
CA ASP A 36 39.43 -24.40 18.19
C ASP A 36 40.25 -23.28 18.86
N LYS A 37 40.92 -22.46 18.04
CA LYS A 37 41.72 -21.33 18.51
C LYS A 37 40.89 -20.08 18.70
N ASP A 38 41.23 -19.31 19.74
CA ASP A 38 40.68 -17.98 19.94
C ASP A 38 41.21 -17.00 18.87
N ILE A 39 40.60 -15.81 18.82
CA ILE A 39 40.98 -14.77 17.87
C ILE A 39 42.41 -14.26 18.09
N GLY A 40 42.89 -14.22 19.34
CA GLY A 40 44.25 -13.84 19.70
C GLY A 40 45.30 -14.82 19.19
N ALA A 41 45.13 -16.11 19.46
CA ALA A 41 46.00 -17.18 18.96
C ALA A 41 45.98 -17.25 17.43
N THR A 42 44.80 -17.05 16.82
CA THR A 42 44.66 -16.97 15.36
C THR A 42 45.42 -15.76 14.79
N LYS A 43 45.41 -14.61 15.48
CA LYS A 43 46.20 -13.42 15.12
C LYS A 43 47.69 -13.76 15.07
N GLU A 44 48.20 -14.41 16.12
CA GLU A 44 49.62 -14.75 16.26
C GLU A 44 50.08 -15.77 15.21
N GLU A 45 49.27 -16.79 14.91
CA GLU A 45 49.64 -17.80 13.91
C GLU A 45 49.60 -17.31 12.47
N LEU A 46 48.58 -16.51 12.13
CA LEU A 46 48.44 -15.98 10.77
C LEU A 46 49.29 -14.72 10.55
N GLY A 47 49.80 -14.09 11.60
CA GLY A 47 50.55 -12.84 11.52
C GLY A 47 49.74 -11.66 10.96
N ILE A 48 48.42 -11.70 11.09
CA ILE A 48 47.50 -10.66 10.60
C ILE A 48 46.92 -9.86 11.75
N GLU A 49 46.33 -8.71 11.47
CA GLU A 49 45.72 -7.88 12.53
C GLU A 49 44.39 -8.48 13.03
N ARG A 50 44.05 -8.27 14.33
CA ARG A 50 42.85 -8.83 14.97
C ARG A 50 41.58 -8.46 14.21
N GLU A 51 41.47 -7.22 13.76
CA GLU A 51 40.34 -6.72 12.97
C GLU A 51 40.21 -7.46 11.64
N GLN A 52 41.33 -7.88 11.04
CA GLN A 52 41.32 -8.66 9.79
C GLN A 52 40.87 -10.09 10.03
N VAL A 53 41.29 -10.73 11.13
CA VAL A 53 40.79 -12.06 11.55
C VAL A 53 39.26 -12.01 11.64
N LEU A 54 38.72 -11.04 12.39
CA LEU A 54 37.28 -10.85 12.55
C LEU A 54 36.57 -10.57 11.23
N SER A 55 37.14 -9.70 10.38
CA SER A 55 36.59 -9.39 9.06
C SER A 55 36.49 -10.64 8.18
N ASN A 56 37.55 -11.43 8.13
CA ASN A 56 37.59 -12.67 7.35
C ASN A 56 36.65 -13.73 7.92
N PHE A 57 36.56 -13.85 9.23
CA PHE A 57 35.62 -14.75 9.90
C PHE A 57 34.16 -14.39 9.56
N ILE A 58 33.77 -13.12 9.69
CA ILE A 58 32.41 -12.67 9.37
C ILE A 58 32.08 -12.87 7.89
N LYS A 59 33.02 -12.55 6.98
CA LYS A 59 32.85 -12.80 5.53
C LYS A 59 32.64 -14.28 5.23
N THR A 60 33.38 -15.15 5.89
CA THR A 60 33.26 -16.59 5.76
C THR A 60 31.89 -17.08 6.23
N MET A 61 31.47 -16.66 7.43
CA MET A 61 30.16 -17.02 7.98
C MET A 61 29.00 -16.55 7.10
N LYS A 62 29.08 -15.34 6.54
CA LYS A 62 28.08 -14.82 5.60
C LYS A 62 27.97 -15.67 4.32
N LYS A 63 29.10 -16.12 3.77
CA LYS A 63 29.12 -17.00 2.59
C LYS A 63 28.51 -18.37 2.88
N LEU A 64 28.89 -18.98 3.99
CA LEU A 64 28.35 -20.28 4.42
C LEU A 64 26.84 -20.18 4.67
N TYR A 65 26.41 -19.16 5.41
CA TYR A 65 24.98 -18.89 5.63
C TYR A 65 24.22 -18.68 4.31
N GLY A 66 24.77 -17.87 3.39
CA GLY A 66 24.15 -17.62 2.10
C GLY A 66 23.95 -18.90 1.28
N TYR A 67 24.93 -19.81 1.31
CA TYR A 67 24.82 -21.11 0.65
C TYR A 67 23.74 -22.00 1.27
N LEU A 68 23.74 -22.13 2.60
CA LEU A 68 22.76 -22.96 3.32
C LEU A 68 21.34 -22.43 3.14
N ASN A 69 21.15 -21.11 3.25
CA ASN A 69 19.85 -20.48 3.07
C ASN A 69 19.33 -20.60 1.62
N ASN A 70 20.22 -20.50 0.63
CA ASN A 70 19.84 -20.72 -0.77
C ASN A 70 19.45 -22.19 -1.03
N THR A 71 20.19 -23.14 -0.45
CA THR A 71 19.90 -24.57 -0.57
C THR A 71 18.55 -24.92 0.07
N ALA A 72 18.31 -24.46 1.31
CA ALA A 72 17.02 -24.62 1.98
C ALA A 72 15.87 -23.93 1.21
N GLY A 73 16.13 -22.73 0.65
CA GLY A 73 15.16 -22.01 -0.18
C GLY A 73 14.75 -22.79 -1.43
N LYS A 74 15.69 -23.44 -2.11
CA LYS A 74 15.40 -24.27 -3.29
C LYS A 74 14.54 -25.49 -2.98
N GLU A 75 14.74 -26.13 -1.82
CA GLU A 75 13.90 -27.26 -1.40
C GLU A 75 12.45 -26.81 -1.13
N ILE A 76 12.30 -25.64 -0.49
CA ILE A 76 10.99 -25.05 -0.23
C ILE A 76 10.33 -24.67 -1.56
N GLU A 77 11.04 -24.00 -2.48
CA GLU A 77 10.54 -23.64 -3.81
C GLU A 77 10.15 -24.87 -4.64
N ALA A 78 10.90 -25.97 -4.54
CA ALA A 78 10.55 -27.23 -5.19
C ALA A 78 9.31 -27.92 -4.60
N THR A 79 9.03 -27.66 -3.31
CA THR A 79 7.87 -28.22 -2.59
C THR A 79 6.63 -27.34 -2.72
N LEU A 80 6.80 -26.05 -3.00
CA LEU A 80 5.69 -25.19 -3.39
C LEU A 80 5.04 -25.77 -4.65
N PRO A 81 3.70 -25.85 -4.71
CA PRO A 81 3.03 -26.20 -5.94
C PRO A 81 3.50 -25.18 -6.97
N ARG A 82 4.29 -25.63 -7.95
CA ARG A 82 4.58 -24.82 -9.14
C ARG A 82 3.23 -24.27 -9.55
N LEU A 83 3.09 -22.95 -9.58
CA LEU A 83 1.97 -22.31 -10.23
C LEU A 83 2.03 -22.87 -11.64
N LYS A 84 1.27 -23.96 -11.89
CA LYS A 84 0.88 -24.32 -13.24
C LYS A 84 0.20 -23.06 -13.67
N GLU A 85 0.88 -22.33 -14.54
CA GLU A 85 0.25 -21.38 -15.43
C GLU A 85 -1.01 -22.11 -15.89
N ILE A 86 -2.16 -21.67 -15.37
CA ILE A 86 -3.44 -22.26 -15.74
C ILE A 86 -3.62 -21.76 -17.16
N GLU A 87 -2.96 -22.42 -18.12
CA GLU A 87 -3.23 -22.34 -19.55
C GLU A 87 -4.53 -23.10 -19.84
N ALA A 88 -5.53 -23.01 -18.97
CA ALA A 88 -6.89 -23.18 -19.43
C ALA A 88 -7.17 -21.89 -20.21
N PRO A 89 -7.42 -21.95 -21.54
CA PRO A 89 -7.90 -20.78 -22.23
C PRO A 89 -9.17 -20.37 -21.50
N LEU A 90 -9.18 -19.21 -20.82
CA LEU A 90 -10.44 -18.67 -20.36
C LEU A 90 -11.29 -18.56 -21.62
N SER A 91 -12.46 -19.19 -21.63
CA SER A 91 -13.36 -19.17 -22.79
C SER A 91 -13.87 -17.75 -23.10
N ARG A 92 -13.62 -16.80 -22.19
CA ARG A 92 -13.88 -15.36 -22.27
C ARG A 92 -12.68 -14.59 -21.73
N SER A 93 -12.35 -13.45 -22.31
CA SER A 93 -11.29 -12.59 -21.78
C SER A 93 -11.69 -12.00 -20.43
N MET A 94 -10.72 -11.72 -19.56
CA MET A 94 -10.98 -10.95 -18.32
C MET A 94 -11.60 -9.58 -18.62
N ASP A 95 -11.24 -8.98 -19.75
CA ASP A 95 -11.83 -7.72 -20.20
C ASP A 95 -13.32 -7.86 -20.53
N GLU A 96 -13.73 -8.98 -21.13
CA GLU A 96 -15.13 -9.24 -21.47
C GLU A 96 -15.99 -9.44 -20.21
N ASP A 97 -15.47 -10.12 -19.20
CA ASP A 97 -16.16 -10.32 -17.90
C ASP A 97 -16.31 -9.00 -17.14
N LEU A 98 -15.27 -8.15 -17.17
CA LEU A 98 -15.32 -6.81 -16.58
C LEU A 98 -16.31 -5.90 -17.30
N ASP A 99 -16.37 -5.97 -18.64
CA ASP A 99 -17.30 -5.19 -19.45
C ASP A 99 -18.76 -5.63 -19.22
N GLU A 100 -19.03 -6.94 -19.11
CA GLU A 100 -20.37 -7.46 -18.80
C GLU A 100 -20.85 -6.98 -17.42
N ALA A 101 -19.98 -7.05 -16.40
CA ALA A 101 -20.27 -6.53 -15.07
C ALA A 101 -20.50 -5.00 -15.08
N ALA A 102 -19.71 -4.25 -15.85
CA ALA A 102 -19.89 -2.80 -15.99
C ALA A 102 -21.23 -2.44 -16.66
N GLN A 103 -21.63 -3.20 -17.67
CA GLN A 103 -22.93 -3.03 -18.33
C GLN A 103 -24.09 -3.33 -17.39
N GLU A 104 -24.01 -4.41 -16.60
CA GLU A 104 -25.05 -4.77 -15.64
C GLU A 104 -25.23 -3.69 -14.56
N VAL A 105 -24.13 -3.14 -14.03
CA VAL A 105 -24.19 -2.03 -13.06
C VAL A 105 -24.78 -0.77 -13.70
N LYS A 106 -24.41 -0.47 -14.95
CA LYS A 106 -24.94 0.70 -15.67
C LYS A 106 -26.43 0.57 -15.93
N GLU A 107 -26.92 -0.60 -16.32
CA GLU A 107 -28.35 -0.82 -16.56
C GLU A 107 -29.14 -0.82 -15.26
N LYS A 108 -28.64 -1.47 -14.20
CA LYS A 108 -29.25 -1.37 -12.86
C LYS A 108 -29.38 0.07 -12.39
N ARG A 109 -28.35 0.89 -12.62
CA ARG A 109 -28.37 2.32 -12.31
C ARG A 109 -29.37 3.08 -13.19
N ARG A 110 -29.39 2.81 -14.50
CA ARG A 110 -30.33 3.43 -15.44
C ARG A 110 -31.77 3.15 -15.06
N VAL A 111 -32.08 1.90 -14.73
CA VAL A 111 -33.42 1.48 -14.27
C VAL A 111 -33.77 2.14 -12.94
N ALA A 112 -32.83 2.26 -12.00
CA ALA A 112 -33.06 2.97 -10.73
C ALA A 112 -33.31 4.46 -10.95
N ASP A 113 -32.54 5.10 -11.83
CA ASP A 113 -32.69 6.51 -12.17
C ASP A 113 -34.02 6.75 -12.93
N GLU A 114 -34.36 5.90 -13.91
CA GLU A 114 -35.58 6.03 -14.71
C GLU A 114 -36.86 5.73 -13.90
N ALA A 115 -36.80 4.79 -12.95
CA ALA A 115 -37.92 4.45 -12.08
C ALA A 115 -38.18 5.47 -10.96
N THR A 116 -37.18 6.27 -10.58
CA THR A 116 -37.25 7.16 -9.39
C THR A 116 -37.38 8.64 -9.75
N VAL A 117 -37.20 9.02 -11.03
CA VAL A 117 -37.32 10.41 -11.46
C VAL A 117 -38.79 10.76 -11.74
N ASP A 118 -39.50 11.17 -10.69
CA ASP A 118 -40.85 11.73 -10.81
C ASP A 118 -40.79 13.10 -11.54
N PRO A 119 -41.44 13.26 -12.71
CA PRO A 119 -41.42 14.51 -13.47
C PRO A 119 -41.89 15.73 -12.66
N LYS A 120 -42.73 15.52 -11.64
CA LYS A 120 -43.20 16.58 -10.74
C LYS A 120 -42.09 17.13 -9.84
N LEU A 121 -41.12 16.30 -9.46
CA LEU A 121 -39.96 16.75 -8.67
C LEU A 121 -39.00 17.59 -9.52
N LEU A 122 -38.81 17.23 -10.80
CA LEU A 122 -37.98 18.01 -11.73
C LEU A 122 -38.53 19.42 -11.95
N GLN A 123 -39.86 19.58 -12.02
CA GLN A 123 -40.50 20.89 -12.16
C GLN A 123 -40.21 21.84 -10.98
N LYS A 124 -39.96 21.32 -9.77
CA LYS A 124 -39.56 22.14 -8.59
C LYS A 124 -38.20 22.83 -8.80
N TYR A 125 -37.33 22.22 -9.59
CA TYR A 125 -36.00 22.73 -9.93
C TYR A 125 -35.95 23.50 -11.27
N ALA A 126 -37.06 23.55 -12.01
CA ALA A 126 -37.15 24.34 -13.23
C ALA A 126 -36.91 25.84 -12.93
N ILE A 127 -35.92 26.40 -13.63
CA ILE A 127 -35.60 27.83 -13.58
C ILE A 127 -36.57 28.53 -14.52
N LYS A 128 -37.57 29.20 -13.95
CA LYS A 128 -38.47 30.10 -14.69
C LYS A 128 -37.84 31.50 -14.68
N SER A 129 -37.18 31.86 -15.77
CA SER A 129 -36.57 33.17 -16.00
C SER A 129 -36.74 33.52 -17.48
N ASP A 130 -36.66 34.81 -17.81
CA ASP A 130 -36.67 35.26 -19.20
C ASP A 130 -35.35 34.88 -19.88
N ASP A 131 -35.40 34.22 -21.05
CA ASP A 131 -34.23 33.68 -21.73
C ASP A 131 -33.24 34.78 -22.13
N HIS A 132 -33.75 35.97 -22.46
CA HIS A 132 -32.94 37.15 -22.76
C HIS A 132 -32.11 37.65 -21.56
N GLU A 133 -32.61 37.51 -20.33
CA GLU A 133 -31.84 37.87 -19.12
C GLU A 133 -30.73 36.85 -18.85
N ILE A 134 -30.95 35.58 -19.18
CA ILE A 134 -29.94 34.52 -19.05
C ILE A 134 -28.83 34.73 -20.08
N GLU A 135 -29.16 35.01 -21.33
CA GLU A 135 -28.19 35.31 -22.39
C GLU A 135 -27.34 36.55 -22.06
N LYS A 136 -27.98 37.60 -21.53
CA LYS A 136 -27.27 38.81 -21.08
C LYS A 136 -26.34 38.54 -19.89
N ALA A 137 -26.72 37.64 -18.98
CA ALA A 137 -25.89 37.23 -17.86
C ALA A 137 -24.68 36.38 -18.30
N LEU A 138 -24.82 35.60 -19.38
CA LEU A 138 -23.75 34.79 -19.97
C LEU A 138 -22.74 35.61 -20.78
N GLN A 139 -23.17 36.72 -21.39
CA GLN A 139 -22.28 37.65 -22.13
C GLN A 139 -21.34 38.47 -21.22
N ASN A 140 -21.62 38.55 -19.92
CA ASN A 140 -20.71 39.17 -18.96
C ASN A 140 -19.58 38.18 -18.61
N GLU A 141 -18.49 38.21 -19.39
CA GLU A 141 -17.38 37.23 -19.39
C GLU A 141 -16.61 37.08 -18.06
N LYS A 142 -16.87 37.90 -17.03
CA LYS A 142 -16.19 37.79 -15.73
C LYS A 142 -16.92 36.83 -14.81
N LEU A 143 -16.86 35.54 -15.14
CA LEU A 143 -17.28 34.46 -14.25
C LEU A 143 -16.44 34.52 -12.97
N SER A 144 -17.11 34.64 -11.82
CA SER A 144 -16.43 34.55 -10.53
C SER A 144 -15.72 33.18 -10.42
N ALA A 145 -14.62 33.09 -9.67
CA ALA A 145 -13.85 31.84 -9.51
C ALA A 145 -14.67 30.65 -8.96
N SER A 146 -15.90 30.89 -8.49
CA SER A 146 -16.86 29.88 -8.04
C SER A 146 -17.81 29.36 -9.13
N GLY A 147 -17.83 29.94 -10.34
CA GLY A 147 -18.68 29.50 -11.46
C GLY A 147 -20.19 29.74 -11.32
N VAL A 148 -20.64 30.53 -10.32
CA VAL A 148 -22.06 30.78 -10.06
C VAL A 148 -22.51 32.08 -10.75
N ILE A 149 -23.58 31.99 -11.56
CA ILE A 149 -24.25 33.13 -12.21
C ILE A 149 -25.64 33.28 -11.59
N SER A 150 -25.98 34.48 -11.11
CA SER A 150 -27.27 34.77 -10.48
C SER A 150 -28.13 35.60 -11.41
N VAL A 151 -29.29 35.05 -11.81
CA VAL A 151 -30.31 35.74 -12.63
C VAL A 151 -31.56 35.99 -11.78
N LYS A 152 -32.26 37.10 -12.03
CA LYS A 152 -33.43 37.50 -11.23
C LYS A 152 -34.62 36.59 -11.57
N SER A 153 -35.10 35.82 -10.58
CA SER A 153 -36.26 34.95 -10.81
C SER A 153 -37.57 35.72 -10.98
N SER A 154 -38.41 35.34 -11.93
CA SER A 154 -39.74 35.94 -12.17
C SER A 154 -40.90 35.24 -11.42
N LYS A 155 -40.62 34.31 -10.49
CA LYS A 155 -41.65 33.57 -9.73
C LYS A 155 -42.44 34.49 -8.77
N THR A 156 -43.77 34.35 -8.75
CA THR A 156 -44.67 35.08 -7.84
C THR A 156 -44.55 34.57 -6.39
N SER A 157 -44.96 35.39 -5.42
CA SER A 157 -44.78 35.15 -3.97
C SER A 157 -45.47 33.91 -3.41
N ALA A 158 -46.36 33.25 -4.17
CA ALA A 158 -47.01 32.01 -3.79
C ALA A 158 -46.05 30.80 -3.84
N ASP A 159 -45.13 30.73 -4.82
CA ASP A 159 -44.17 29.63 -4.98
C ASP A 159 -43.03 29.64 -3.94
N LYS A 160 -42.80 30.77 -3.27
CA LYS A 160 -41.74 30.89 -2.24
C LYS A 160 -42.10 30.20 -0.91
N LYS A 161 -43.38 29.95 -0.63
CA LYS A 161 -43.83 29.41 0.67
C LYS A 161 -43.53 27.92 0.86
N GLU A 162 -43.35 27.15 -0.21
CA GLU A 162 -43.13 25.71 -0.12
C GLU A 162 -41.68 25.36 0.29
N LYS A 163 -40.70 26.20 -0.06
CA LYS A 163 -39.28 25.99 0.29
C LYS A 163 -38.96 26.20 1.78
N HIS A 164 -39.76 26.96 2.53
CA HIS A 164 -39.43 27.32 3.92
C HIS A 164 -39.80 26.24 4.95
N ARG A 165 -40.66 25.28 4.59
CA ARG A 165 -41.11 24.21 5.50
C ARG A 165 -40.13 23.03 5.63
N GLU A 166 -39.23 22.86 4.67
CA GLU A 166 -38.30 21.72 4.62
C GLU A 166 -37.01 21.98 5.43
N ASN A 167 -36.62 23.24 5.61
CA ASN A 167 -35.35 23.65 6.25
C ASN A 167 -35.40 23.77 7.79
N GLU A 168 -36.56 23.65 8.44
CA GLU A 168 -36.67 23.80 9.90
C GLU A 168 -36.47 22.50 10.70
N LYS A 169 -36.45 21.32 10.05
CA LYS A 169 -36.37 20.02 10.77
C LYS A 169 -34.96 19.46 11.03
N SER A 170 -33.88 20.10 10.57
CA SER A 170 -32.53 19.52 10.63
C SER A 170 -31.61 20.07 11.73
N LYS A 171 -32.10 20.87 12.70
CA LYS A 171 -31.26 21.47 13.75
C LYS A 171 -31.63 21.01 15.15
N ARG A 172 -31.17 19.81 15.55
CA ARG A 172 -30.89 19.39 16.96
C ARG A 172 -30.36 17.95 17.04
N LYS A 173 -29.03 17.77 17.00
CA LYS A 173 -28.26 16.88 17.89
C LYS A 173 -26.77 16.99 17.57
N GLY A 174 -26.04 17.72 18.41
CA GLY A 174 -24.58 17.68 18.49
C GLY A 174 -24.24 17.54 19.97
N GLN A 175 -23.94 16.32 20.36
CA GLN A 175 -23.51 15.90 21.69
C GLN A 175 -21.98 15.99 21.67
N ASP A 176 -21.39 16.87 22.46
CA ASP A 176 -19.93 16.95 22.59
C ASP A 176 -19.51 16.53 24.01
N SER A 177 -18.81 15.41 24.06
CA SER A 177 -18.13 14.83 25.21
C SER A 177 -16.64 14.98 24.94
N GLY A 178 -15.96 15.89 25.64
CA GLY A 178 -14.54 16.18 25.40
C GLY A 178 -13.83 16.74 26.64
N ARG A 179 -13.09 15.87 27.31
CA ARG A 179 -12.49 16.02 28.65
C ARG A 179 -11.17 16.82 28.68
N SER A 180 -11.11 17.76 29.63
CA SER A 180 -9.97 18.19 30.49
C SER A 180 -8.69 18.82 29.89
N GLU A 181 -8.38 20.04 30.34
CA GLU A 181 -7.03 20.39 30.82
C GLU A 181 -7.08 21.40 31.99
N LYS A 182 -6.68 20.95 33.19
CA LYS A 182 -6.54 21.76 34.41
C LYS A 182 -5.15 22.41 34.43
N LYS A 183 -5.06 23.74 34.38
CA LYS A 183 -3.88 24.49 34.85
C LYS A 183 -4.20 25.21 36.16
N LYS A 184 -3.70 24.64 37.26
CA LYS A 184 -3.59 25.30 38.58
C LYS A 184 -2.57 26.45 38.48
N LYS A 185 -2.97 27.68 38.79
CA LYS A 185 -2.04 28.74 39.23
C LYS A 185 -2.37 29.08 40.68
N ARG A 186 -1.30 29.11 41.48
CA ARG A 186 -1.23 29.47 42.89
C ARG A 186 -1.49 30.97 43.04
N THR A 187 -2.27 31.34 44.05
CA THR A 187 -2.06 32.53 44.86
C THR A 187 -2.25 32.13 46.30
#